data_AF-A0A183AX64-F1
#
_entry.id   AF-A0A183AX64-F1
#
_cell.length_a   1.000
_cell.length_b   1.000
_cell.length_c   1.000
_cell.angle_alpha   90.00
_cell.angle_beta   90.00
_cell.angle_gamma   90.00
#
_symmetry.space_group_name_H-M   'P 1'
#
loop_
_entity.id
_entity.type
_entity.pdbx_description
1 polymer ?
#
loop_
_entity_poly.entity_id
_entity_poly.type
_entity_poly.pdbx_seq_one_letter_code
_entity_poly.pdbx_strand_id
1 'polypeptide(L)'
;MGYESGMGLGAHSQGITEPVNVSKQKGRRGFGLVPKSEVSSHATGHLYKSTDPSLVWLKDTDEASADSDKIWFWKPDDDDGLGRRSNLTALSSMLISPDDVKSIGPPIRQMDDQSNFCSQHVLRELLAYKNQLDDVSKELVTDSHQRCNPYELIKKGIFMNR
;
A
#
# COMPACT_ATOMS: atom_id res chain seq x y z
N MET A 1 41.84 38.51 28.44
CA MET A 1 42.08 37.07 28.19
C MET A 1 42.57 36.78 26.76
N GLY A 2 43.07 37.77 26.00
CA GLY A 2 43.72 37.51 24.70
C GLY A 2 42.86 36.83 23.64
N TYR A 3 41.53 36.89 23.75
CA TYR A 3 40.64 36.27 22.77
C TYR A 3 40.55 37.14 21.52
N GLU A 4 40.77 36.52 20.36
CA GLU A 4 40.58 37.14 19.05
C GLU A 4 39.27 36.65 18.42
N SER A 5 38.45 37.59 17.95
CA SER A 5 37.13 37.26 17.39
C SER A 5 37.26 36.39 16.15
N GLY A 6 36.67 35.19 16.18
CA GLY A 6 36.68 34.24 15.06
C GLY A 6 37.75 33.15 15.16
N MET A 7 38.62 33.19 16.18
CA MET A 7 39.59 32.13 16.47
C MET A 7 39.05 31.17 17.54
N GLY A 8 39.33 29.89 17.36
CA GLY A 8 38.99 28.86 18.34
C GLY A 8 39.76 29.03 19.64
N LEU A 9 39.24 28.51 20.76
CA LEU A 9 39.99 28.47 22.02
C LEU A 9 41.10 27.40 21.97
N GLY A 10 42.28 27.67 22.52
CA GLY A 10 43.38 26.70 22.60
C GLY A 10 44.74 27.31 22.26
N ALA A 11 45.83 26.59 22.55
CA ALA A 11 47.19 27.08 22.36
C ALA A 11 47.55 27.42 20.89
N HIS A 12 46.82 26.83 19.94
CA HIS A 12 46.98 27.04 18.50
C HIS A 12 45.67 27.50 17.84
N SER A 13 44.75 28.09 18.61
CA SER A 13 43.45 28.55 18.14
C SER A 13 42.58 27.46 17.46
N GLN A 14 42.76 26.20 17.87
CA GLN A 14 42.15 25.02 17.24
C GLN A 14 40.74 24.67 17.76
N GLY A 15 40.25 25.43 18.74
CA GLY A 15 38.94 25.18 19.35
C GLY A 15 37.79 25.43 18.38
N ILE A 16 36.66 24.84 18.70
CA ILE A 16 35.43 25.06 17.94
C ILE A 16 34.95 26.51 18.18
N THR A 17 34.74 27.26 17.10
CA THR A 17 34.32 28.66 17.12
C THR A 17 32.80 28.81 17.31
N GLU A 18 32.03 27.83 16.86
CA GLU A 18 30.57 27.83 16.94
C GLU A 18 30.04 26.63 17.74
N PRO A 19 29.03 26.79 18.60
CA PRO A 19 28.48 25.69 19.36
C PRO A 19 28.15 24.47 18.47
N VAL A 20 28.53 23.27 18.93
CA VAL A 20 28.25 22.03 18.19
C VAL A 20 26.75 21.88 18.01
N ASN A 21 26.30 21.91 16.75
CA ASN A 21 24.89 21.74 16.44
C ASN A 21 24.45 20.30 16.76
N VAL A 22 23.42 20.18 17.58
CA VAL A 22 22.81 18.89 17.93
C VAL A 22 21.87 18.47 16.80
N SER A 23 21.91 17.18 16.41
CA SER A 23 20.95 16.63 15.46
C SER A 23 19.52 16.74 15.99
N LYS A 24 18.68 17.55 15.34
CA LYS A 24 17.27 17.72 15.73
C LYS A 24 16.43 16.60 15.13
N GLN A 25 16.23 15.51 15.87
CA GLN A 25 15.22 14.52 15.49
C GLN A 25 13.83 15.06 15.82
N LYS A 26 13.04 15.41 14.79
CA LYS A 26 11.63 15.80 14.98
C LYS A 26 10.76 14.56 15.11
N GLY A 27 10.26 14.31 16.32
CA GLY A 27 9.31 13.22 16.61
C GLY A 27 9.95 11.83 16.70
N ARG A 28 9.11 10.79 16.62
CA ARG A 28 9.48 9.37 16.80
C ARG A 28 9.94 8.69 15.50
N ARG A 29 10.56 9.43 14.57
CA ARG A 29 11.07 8.84 13.31
C ARG A 29 12.26 7.94 13.60
N GLY A 30 12.39 6.84 12.85
CA GLY A 30 13.52 5.94 12.96
C GLY A 30 14.84 6.62 12.58
N PHE A 31 15.90 6.32 13.33
CA PHE A 31 17.25 6.79 13.03
C PHE A 31 17.70 6.26 11.66
N GLY A 32 18.24 7.11 10.79
CA GLY A 32 18.64 6.74 9.42
C GLY A 32 17.52 6.79 8.36
N LEU A 33 16.28 7.14 8.74
CA LEU A 33 15.22 7.37 7.76
C LEU A 33 15.46 8.69 7.02
N VAL A 34 16.10 8.61 5.85
CA VAL A 34 16.26 9.75 4.94
C VAL A 34 14.86 10.31 4.64
N PRO A 35 14.56 11.57 4.99
CA PRO A 35 13.35 12.19 4.48
C PRO A 35 13.46 12.12 2.96
N LYS A 36 12.50 11.47 2.28
CA LYS A 36 12.26 11.76 0.86
C LYS A 36 11.91 13.27 0.86
N SER A 37 12.91 14.11 0.69
CA SER A 37 12.80 15.57 0.85
C SER A 37 12.04 16.24 -0.30
N GLU A 38 11.54 15.45 -1.24
CA GLU A 38 10.85 15.92 -2.43
C GLU A 38 9.65 15.02 -2.76
N VAL A 39 8.95 14.50 -1.74
CA VAL A 39 7.61 13.98 -2.02
C VAL A 39 6.73 15.19 -2.25
N SER A 40 6.44 15.46 -3.52
CA SER A 40 5.64 16.60 -3.93
C SER A 40 4.31 16.61 -3.16
N SER A 41 3.89 17.80 -2.73
CA SER A 41 2.59 18.04 -2.09
C SER A 41 1.40 17.78 -3.03
N HIS A 42 1.69 17.55 -4.32
CA HIS A 42 0.72 17.29 -5.38
C HIS A 42 1.31 16.25 -6.34
N ALA A 43 0.48 15.43 -6.99
CA ALA A 43 0.99 14.55 -8.05
C ALA A 43 1.60 15.41 -9.18
N THR A 44 2.91 15.44 -9.29
CA THR A 44 3.62 16.16 -10.34
C THR A 44 3.79 15.24 -11.54
N GLY A 45 2.86 15.30 -12.49
CA GLY A 45 2.94 14.52 -13.72
C GLY A 45 1.59 14.24 -14.37
N HIS A 46 1.64 13.53 -15.49
CA HIS A 46 0.46 12.95 -16.11
C HIS A 46 -0.02 11.79 -15.22
N LEU A 47 -1.15 11.97 -14.53
CA LEU A 47 -1.77 10.89 -13.77
C LEU A 47 -2.14 9.75 -14.71
N TYR A 48 -1.91 8.51 -14.26
CA TYR A 48 -2.37 7.36 -15.00
C TYR A 48 -3.90 7.33 -14.95
N LYS A 49 -4.53 7.20 -16.11
CA LYS A 49 -5.97 7.03 -16.26
C LYS A 49 -6.20 5.96 -17.30
N SER A 50 -6.98 4.94 -16.94
CA SER A 50 -7.32 3.87 -17.88
C SER A 50 -8.00 4.45 -19.12
N THR A 51 -7.73 3.82 -20.26
CA THR A 51 -8.47 4.08 -21.50
C THR A 51 -9.85 3.44 -21.47
N ASP A 52 -10.07 2.43 -20.62
CA ASP A 52 -11.37 1.78 -20.44
C ASP A 52 -12.27 2.63 -19.54
N PRO A 53 -13.39 3.18 -20.05
CA PRO A 53 -14.32 3.98 -19.25
C PRO A 53 -14.93 3.22 -18.07
N SER A 54 -15.01 1.88 -18.15
CA SER A 54 -15.56 1.04 -17.09
C SER A 54 -14.64 0.89 -15.87
N LEU A 55 -13.34 1.18 -16.05
CA LEU A 55 -12.33 1.13 -15.00
C LEU A 55 -12.02 2.50 -14.38
N VAL A 56 -12.71 3.55 -14.84
CA VAL A 56 -12.54 4.92 -14.36
C VAL A 56 -13.70 5.26 -13.43
N TRP A 57 -13.38 5.59 -12.18
CA TRP A 57 -14.39 6.13 -11.27
C TRP A 57 -14.89 7.49 -11.77
N LEU A 58 -16.21 7.66 -11.77
CA LEU A 58 -16.89 8.90 -12.13
C LEU A 58 -17.71 9.36 -10.92
N LYS A 59 -17.88 10.68 -10.81
CA LYS A 59 -18.72 11.23 -9.75
C LYS A 59 -20.16 10.74 -9.95
N ASP A 60 -20.80 10.36 -8.85
CA ASP A 60 -22.21 9.93 -8.80
C ASP A 60 -22.50 8.57 -9.47
N THR A 61 -21.49 7.75 -9.78
CA THR A 61 -21.72 6.39 -10.31
C THR A 61 -21.89 5.31 -9.24
N ASP A 62 -21.39 5.55 -8.03
CA ASP A 62 -21.51 4.62 -6.90
C ASP A 62 -22.45 5.20 -5.84
N GLU A 63 -23.44 4.41 -5.43
CA GLU A 63 -24.28 4.72 -4.27
C GLU A 63 -23.74 3.98 -3.03
N ALA A 64 -23.34 4.74 -2.02
CA ALA A 64 -22.92 4.18 -0.74
C ALA A 64 -24.17 3.73 0.05
N SER A 65 -24.33 2.43 0.21
CA SER A 65 -25.38 1.84 1.04
C SER A 65 -24.78 0.86 2.05
N ALA A 66 -25.36 0.81 3.25
CA ALA A 66 -25.03 -0.18 4.28
C ALA A 66 -25.69 -1.55 4.02
N ASP A 67 -26.73 -1.57 3.18
CA ASP A 67 -27.56 -2.75 2.94
C ASP A 67 -27.26 -3.41 1.58
N SER A 68 -26.24 -2.95 0.86
CA SER A 68 -25.83 -3.51 -0.44
C SER A 68 -24.98 -4.78 -0.31
N ASP A 69 -24.86 -5.32 0.90
CA ASP A 69 -24.09 -6.53 1.14
C ASP A 69 -24.61 -7.69 0.28
N LYS A 70 -23.81 -8.08 -0.73
CA LYS A 70 -24.02 -9.32 -1.46
C LYS A 70 -23.75 -10.47 -0.50
N ILE A 71 -24.81 -11.05 0.04
CA ILE A 71 -24.70 -12.25 0.86
C ILE A 71 -24.39 -13.42 -0.07
N TRP A 72 -23.12 -13.84 -0.06
CA TRP A 72 -22.68 -15.05 -0.74
C TRP A 72 -23.05 -16.24 0.12
N PHE A 73 -24.05 -16.99 -0.32
CA PHE A 73 -24.37 -18.28 0.29
C PHE A 73 -23.46 -19.33 -0.32
N TRP A 74 -22.65 -19.97 0.52
CA TRP A 74 -22.03 -21.24 0.15
C TRP A 74 -23.14 -22.28 0.05
N LYS A 75 -23.67 -22.47 -1.17
CA LYS A 75 -24.49 -23.63 -1.46
C LYS A 75 -23.56 -24.79 -1.83
N PRO A 76 -23.57 -25.91 -1.10
CA PRO A 76 -23.16 -27.17 -1.69
C PRO A 76 -23.96 -27.35 -2.97
N ASP A 77 -23.30 -27.75 -4.07
CA ASP A 77 -23.98 -28.12 -5.32
C ASP A 77 -25.25 -28.91 -4.99
N ASP A 78 -26.39 -28.46 -5.51
CA ASP A 78 -27.66 -29.19 -5.48
C ASP A 78 -27.54 -30.34 -6.50
N ASP A 79 -26.59 -31.25 -6.30
CA ASP A 79 -26.39 -32.44 -7.12
C ASP A 79 -26.67 -33.68 -6.28
N ASP A 80 -27.60 -34.50 -6.76
CA ASP A 80 -28.22 -35.67 -6.12
C ASP A 80 -27.19 -36.71 -5.65
N GLY A 81 -26.54 -36.47 -4.52
CA GLY A 81 -25.78 -37.44 -3.71
C GLY A 81 -24.57 -38.12 -4.36
N LEU A 82 -24.35 -38.01 -5.68
CA LEU A 82 -23.33 -38.73 -6.44
C LEU A 82 -22.21 -37.84 -7.01
N GLY A 83 -22.46 -36.57 -7.40
CA GLY A 83 -21.42 -35.72 -8.01
C GLY A 83 -20.46 -35.02 -7.03
N ARG A 84 -20.76 -35.01 -5.72
CA ARG A 84 -19.87 -34.38 -4.73
C ARG A 84 -18.52 -35.10 -4.61
N ARG A 85 -18.48 -36.42 -4.84
CA ARG A 85 -17.25 -37.23 -4.75
C ARG A 85 -16.36 -37.12 -5.99
N SER A 86 -16.93 -36.94 -7.18
CA SER A 86 -16.16 -36.72 -8.41
C SER A 86 -15.47 -35.35 -8.43
N ASN A 87 -16.12 -34.33 -7.88
CA ASN A 87 -15.59 -32.96 -7.92
C ASN A 87 -14.42 -32.76 -6.94
N LEU A 88 -14.44 -33.42 -5.78
CA LEU A 88 -13.32 -33.38 -4.83
C LEU A 88 -12.08 -34.13 -5.33
N THR A 89 -12.26 -35.24 -6.04
CA THR A 89 -11.13 -35.97 -6.65
C THR A 89 -10.52 -35.15 -7.81
N ALA A 90 -11.36 -34.49 -8.62
CA ALA A 90 -10.90 -33.55 -9.63
C ALA A 90 -10.12 -32.35 -9.03
N LEU A 91 -10.64 -31.71 -7.97
CA LEU A 91 -9.92 -30.62 -7.29
C LEU A 91 -8.65 -31.08 -6.58
N SER A 92 -8.65 -32.28 -5.99
CA SER A 92 -7.45 -32.86 -5.37
C SER A 92 -6.33 -33.08 -6.37
N SER A 93 -6.65 -33.29 -7.65
CA SER A 93 -5.64 -33.36 -8.72
C SER A 93 -5.08 -31.99 -9.13
N MET A 94 -5.83 -30.91 -8.90
CA MET A 94 -5.41 -29.53 -9.19
C MET A 94 -4.61 -28.89 -8.05
N LEU A 95 -4.80 -29.37 -6.81
CA LEU A 95 -4.10 -28.88 -5.64
C LEU A 95 -2.78 -29.64 -5.46
N ILE A 96 -1.67 -28.92 -5.51
CA ILE A 96 -0.35 -29.47 -5.19
C ILE A 96 -0.26 -29.62 -3.67
N SER A 97 0.13 -30.79 -3.19
CA SER A 97 0.37 -31.01 -1.75
C SER A 97 1.47 -30.05 -1.28
N PRO A 98 1.33 -29.40 -0.11
CA PRO A 98 2.37 -28.52 0.45
C PRO A 98 3.74 -29.21 0.56
N ASP A 99 3.75 -30.52 0.80
CA ASP A 99 4.96 -31.33 0.96
C ASP A 99 5.53 -31.89 -0.37
N ASP A 100 4.86 -31.64 -1.51
CA ASP A 100 5.35 -32.07 -2.82
C ASP A 100 6.53 -31.20 -3.27
N VAL A 101 7.55 -31.78 -3.89
CA VAL A 101 8.69 -31.05 -4.48
C VAL A 101 8.21 -30.02 -5.51
N LYS A 102 7.06 -30.26 -6.15
CA LYS A 102 6.42 -29.33 -7.09
C LYS A 102 5.83 -28.08 -6.44
N SER A 103 5.64 -28.05 -5.12
CA SER A 103 5.19 -26.87 -4.37
C SER A 103 6.33 -25.88 -4.13
N ILE A 104 7.58 -26.33 -4.28
CA ILE A 104 8.78 -25.54 -4.04
C ILE A 104 9.18 -24.84 -5.33
N GLY A 105 9.10 -23.51 -5.32
CA GLY A 105 9.52 -22.66 -6.43
C GLY A 105 10.46 -21.54 -5.96
N PRO A 106 11.12 -20.84 -6.90
CA PRO A 106 11.85 -19.63 -6.58
C PRO A 106 10.89 -18.56 -6.00
N PRO A 107 11.39 -17.64 -5.16
CA PRO A 107 10.55 -16.60 -4.57
C PRO A 107 9.97 -15.70 -5.67
N ILE A 108 8.65 -15.55 -5.67
CA ILE A 108 7.95 -14.63 -6.56
C ILE A 108 8.21 -13.19 -6.06
N ARG A 109 8.88 -12.38 -6.88
CA ARG A 109 9.22 -10.98 -6.57
C ARG A 109 8.47 -9.96 -7.42
N GLN A 110 7.81 -10.41 -8.48
CA GLN A 110 7.08 -9.58 -9.43
C GLN A 110 5.63 -10.03 -9.51
N MET A 111 4.71 -9.06 -9.47
CA MET A 111 3.26 -9.31 -9.46
C MET A 111 2.66 -9.23 -10.88
N ASP A 112 3.33 -8.55 -11.81
CA ASP A 112 2.80 -8.17 -13.13
C ASP A 112 2.30 -9.34 -14.00
N ASP A 113 2.87 -10.53 -13.78
CA ASP A 113 2.57 -11.74 -14.55
C ASP A 113 1.66 -12.74 -13.81
N GLN A 114 1.17 -12.40 -12.61
CA GLN A 114 0.36 -13.29 -11.78
C GLN A 114 -1.14 -13.24 -12.17
N SER A 115 -1.45 -13.61 -13.42
CA SER A 115 -2.81 -13.49 -14.00
C SER A 115 -3.58 -14.82 -14.13
N ASN A 116 -3.21 -15.86 -13.39
CA ASN A 116 -3.87 -17.18 -13.51
C ASN A 116 -5.36 -17.15 -13.12
N PHE A 117 -5.75 -16.23 -12.23
CA PHE A 117 -7.11 -16.14 -11.68
C PHE A 117 -7.73 -14.76 -11.85
N CYS A 118 -7.11 -13.89 -12.64
CA CYS A 118 -7.63 -12.55 -12.94
C CYS A 118 -7.21 -12.12 -14.34
N SER A 119 -7.97 -11.21 -14.95
CA SER A 119 -7.57 -10.63 -16.23
C SER A 119 -6.23 -9.90 -16.10
N GLN A 120 -5.30 -10.23 -17.00
CA GLN A 120 -4.01 -9.55 -17.07
C GLN A 120 -4.14 -8.04 -17.29
N HIS A 121 -5.17 -7.62 -18.05
CA HIS A 121 -5.46 -6.21 -18.27
C HIS A 121 -5.82 -5.52 -16.95
N VAL A 122 -6.78 -6.06 -16.20
CA VAL A 122 -7.23 -5.51 -14.91
C VAL A 122 -6.08 -5.48 -13.89
N LEU A 123 -5.24 -6.53 -13.87
CA LEU A 123 -4.07 -6.57 -12.99
C LEU A 123 -3.10 -5.42 -13.26
N ARG A 124 -2.77 -5.18 -14.53
CA ARG A 124 -1.85 -4.11 -14.94
C ARG A 124 -2.43 -2.72 -14.67
N GLU A 125 -3.71 -2.52 -14.97
CA GLU A 125 -4.44 -1.28 -14.64
C GLU A 125 -4.37 -0.99 -13.14
N LEU A 126 -4.68 -1.97 -12.30
CA LEU A 126 -4.63 -1.83 -10.85
C LEU A 126 -3.21 -1.50 -10.34
N LEU A 127 -2.18 -2.16 -10.89
CA LEU A 127 -0.79 -1.88 -10.52
C LEU A 127 -0.39 -0.46 -10.94
N ALA A 128 -0.78 0.00 -12.13
CA ALA A 128 -0.52 1.37 -12.58
C ALA A 128 -1.18 2.42 -11.67
N TYR A 129 -2.44 2.20 -11.27
CA TYR A 129 -3.15 3.07 -10.31
C TYR A 129 -2.53 3.08 -8.91
N LYS A 130 -1.91 1.99 -8.47
CA LYS A 130 -1.22 1.92 -7.17
C LYS A 130 0.15 2.58 -7.22
N ASN A 131 0.95 2.26 -8.24
CA ASN A 131 2.33 2.73 -8.34
C ASN A 131 2.42 4.25 -8.50
N GLN A 132 1.43 4.90 -9.14
CA GLN A 132 1.39 6.37 -9.21
C GLN A 132 1.28 7.07 -7.84
N LEU A 133 0.89 6.35 -6.77
CA LEU A 133 0.83 6.89 -5.42
C LEU A 133 2.16 6.79 -4.66
N ASP A 134 3.16 6.06 -5.19
CA ASP A 134 4.45 5.84 -4.52
C ASP A 134 5.30 7.13 -4.40
N ASP A 135 5.02 8.08 -5.30
CA ASP A 135 5.64 9.41 -5.34
C ASP A 135 4.80 10.49 -4.63
N VAL A 136 3.67 10.10 -4.03
CA VAL A 136 2.79 10.99 -3.27
C VAL A 136 3.01 10.81 -1.76
N SER A 137 2.87 11.90 -1.00
CA SER A 137 3.10 11.84 0.45
C SER A 137 2.03 10.98 1.13
N LYS A 138 2.46 10.11 2.05
CA LYS A 138 1.55 9.22 2.78
C LYS A 138 0.45 9.99 3.53
N GLU A 139 0.80 11.17 4.05
CA GLU A 139 -0.14 12.07 4.72
C GLU A 139 -1.24 12.55 3.75
N LEU A 140 -0.86 12.97 2.54
CA LEU A 140 -1.81 13.41 1.53
C LEU A 140 -2.70 12.27 1.02
N VAL A 141 -2.12 11.09 0.79
CA VAL A 141 -2.89 9.89 0.39
C VAL A 141 -3.90 9.53 1.47
N THR A 142 -3.48 9.55 2.75
CA THR A 142 -4.35 9.24 3.88
C THR A 142 -5.48 10.27 4.04
N ASP A 143 -5.16 11.56 3.97
CA ASP A 143 -6.15 12.63 4.06
C ASP A 143 -7.16 12.58 2.89
N SER A 144 -6.68 12.33 1.67
CA SER A 144 -7.55 12.17 0.50
C SER A 144 -8.43 10.93 0.63
N HIS A 145 -7.89 9.80 1.11
CA HIS A 145 -8.66 8.60 1.40
C HIS A 145 -9.77 8.86 2.42
N GLN A 146 -9.49 9.61 3.50
CA GLN A 146 -10.48 9.97 4.50
C GLN A 146 -11.62 10.82 3.94
N ARG A 147 -11.32 11.69 2.97
CA ARG A 147 -12.32 12.54 2.29
C ARG A 147 -13.14 11.80 1.24
N CYS A 148 -12.56 10.81 0.57
CA CYS A 148 -13.21 10.09 -0.53
C CYS A 148 -13.98 8.84 -0.09
N ASN A 149 -13.62 8.22 1.03
CA ASN A 149 -14.29 7.01 1.51
C ASN A 149 -15.65 7.36 2.17
N PRO A 150 -16.80 7.00 1.58
CA PRO A 150 -18.12 7.33 2.14
C PRO A 150 -18.38 6.64 3.49
N TYR A 151 -17.64 5.57 3.80
CA TYR A 151 -17.76 4.81 5.05
C TYR A 151 -16.80 5.30 6.14
N GLU A 152 -16.01 6.36 5.88
CA GLU A 152 -14.96 6.78 6.79
C GLU A 152 -15.48 7.23 8.16
N LEU A 153 -16.70 7.77 8.22
CA LEU A 153 -17.31 8.27 9.44
C LEU A 153 -17.66 7.18 10.46
N ILE A 154 -17.81 5.93 10.04
CA ILE A 154 -18.06 4.79 10.94
C ILE A 154 -16.92 4.66 11.97
N LYS A 155 -15.68 4.93 11.52
CA LYS A 155 -14.47 4.82 12.34
C LYS A 155 -14.46 3.47 13.06
N LYS A 156 -14.17 3.47 14.36
CA LYS A 156 -14.10 2.30 15.23
C LYS A 156 -15.42 2.02 15.97
N GLY A 157 -16.44 2.84 15.77
CA GLY A 157 -17.64 2.84 16.62
C GLY A 157 -17.27 2.86 18.11
N ILE A 158 -17.69 1.81 18.84
CA ILE A 158 -17.41 1.61 20.27
C ILE A 158 -16.09 0.89 20.57
N PHE A 159 -15.39 0.39 19.54
CA PHE A 159 -14.22 -0.47 19.71
C PHE A 159 -12.91 0.33 19.83
N MET A 160 -11.85 -0.37 20.25
CA MET A 160 -10.54 0.24 20.47
C MET A 160 -9.92 0.76 19.17
N ASN A 161 -10.03 -0.04 18.10
CA ASN A 161 -9.51 0.23 16.76
C ASN A 161 -10.59 -0.09 15.70
N ARG A 162 -10.36 0.40 14.47
CA ARG A 162 -11.08 -0.08 13.28
C ARG A 162 -10.76 -1.54 13.01
#